data_AF-A6P2W5-F1
#
_entry.id   AF-A6P2W5-F1
#
_cell.length_a   1.000
_cell.length_b   1.000
_cell.length_c   1.000
_cell.angle_alpha   90.00
_cell.angle_beta   90.00
_cell.angle_gamma   90.00
#
_symmetry.space_group_name_H-M   'P 1'
#
loop_
_entity.id
_entity.type
_entity.pdbx_description
1 polymer ?
#
loop_
_entity_poly.entity_id
_entity_poly.type
_entity_poly.pdbx_seq_one_letter_code
_entity_poly.pdbx_strand_id
1 'polypeptide(L)' 'MSKIPYINYKELEEFYTIPQLCQLFGMDKSALKRKCEQYNISPRRNEIGEYGLVKYDVRKLHSAIYHEDEVDDDPWA' A
#
# COMPACT_ATOMS: atom_id res chain seq x y z
N MET A 1 -6.97 -15.54 1.16
CA MET A 1 -7.13 -14.15 1.63
C MET A 1 -5.80 -13.71 2.20
N SER A 2 -5.02 -12.98 1.41
CA SER A 2 -3.75 -12.42 1.88
C SER A 2 -4.08 -11.20 2.73
N LYS A 3 -4.50 -11.43 3.99
CA LYS A 3 -4.72 -10.38 4.97
C LYS A 3 -3.38 -9.69 5.22
N ILE A 4 -3.13 -8.59 4.53
CA ILE A 4 -2.01 -7.71 4.82
C ILE A 4 -2.09 -7.28 6.30
N PRO A 5 -0.93 -7.09 6.97
CA PRO A 5 -0.92 -6.72 8.37
C PRO A 5 -1.62 -5.37 8.58
N TYR A 6 -2.29 -5.21 9.72
CA TYR A 6 -2.84 -3.92 10.11
C TYR A 6 -1.71 -2.90 10.29
N ILE A 7 -1.85 -1.74 9.64
CA ILE A 7 -0.90 -0.64 9.74
C ILE A 7 -1.52 0.53 10.51
N ASN A 8 -0.88 0.93 11.61
CA ASN A 8 -1.22 2.17 12.30
C ASN A 8 -0.74 3.39 11.50
N TYR A 9 -1.66 4.10 10.86
CA TYR A 9 -1.33 5.27 10.04
C TYR A 9 -0.69 6.45 10.80
N LYS A 10 -0.81 6.48 12.14
CA LYS A 10 -0.16 7.51 12.96
C LYS A 10 1.35 7.32 13.03
N GLU A 11 1.81 6.08 12.93
CA GLU A 11 3.23 5.69 13.05
C GLU A 11 3.92 5.57 11.68
N LEU A 12 3.20 5.82 10.58
CA LEU A 12 3.78 5.82 9.25
C LEU A 12 4.74 7.00 9.03
N GLU A 13 5.91 6.69 8.52
CA GLU A 13 6.92 7.63 7.99
C GLU A 13 6.39 8.39 6.76
N GLU A 14 7.04 9.49 6.40
CA GLU A 14 6.63 10.33 5.27
C GLU A 14 6.88 9.66 3.91
N PHE A 15 7.89 8.80 3.82
CA PHE A 15 8.26 8.10 2.61
C PHE A 15 8.78 6.69 2.91
N TYR A 16 8.39 5.74 2.08
CA TYR A 16 8.82 4.35 2.15
C TYR A 16 9.40 3.90 0.83
N THR A 17 10.63 3.40 0.86
CA THR A 17 11.27 2.77 -0.30
C THR A 17 10.56 1.47 -0.69
N ILE A 18 10.76 1.02 -1.94
CA ILE A 18 10.19 -0.26 -2.40
C ILE A 18 10.51 -1.45 -1.48
N PRO A 19 11.75 -1.66 -0.99
CA PRO A 19 12.05 -2.74 -0.05
C PRO A 19 11.29 -2.61 1.29
N GLN A 20 11.19 -1.40 1.84
CA GLN A 20 10.43 -1.17 3.07
C GLN A 20 8.93 -1.46 2.87
N LEU A 21 8.37 -1.08 1.72
CA LEU A 21 6.99 -1.39 1.38
C LEU A 21 6.74 -2.90 1.30
N CYS A 22 7.65 -3.65 0.68
CA CYS A 22 7.55 -5.11 0.63
C CYS A 22 7.50 -5.72 2.04
N GLN A 23 8.32 -5.22 2.98
CA GLN A 23 8.31 -5.66 4.37
C GLN A 23 7.03 -5.24 5.09
N LEU A 24 6.63 -3.98 4.93
CA LEU A 24 5.45 -3.38 5.56
C LEU A 24 4.16 -4.12 5.18
N PHE A 25 4.02 -4.47 3.90
CA PHE A 25 2.86 -5.20 3.39
C PHE A 25 3.01 -6.72 3.47
N GLY A 26 4.18 -7.23 3.87
CA GLY A 26 4.47 -8.66 3.91
C GLY A 26 4.33 -9.34 2.55
N MET A 27 4.70 -8.67 1.46
CA MET A 27 4.54 -9.18 0.09
C MET A 27 5.78 -8.94 -0.77
N ASP A 28 5.97 -9.80 -1.77
CA ASP A 28 7.08 -9.65 -2.71
C ASP A 28 6.94 -8.43 -3.61
N LYS A 29 8.08 -7.95 -4.12
CA LYS A 29 8.15 -6.81 -5.05
C LYS A 29 7.23 -6.95 -6.27
N SER A 30 7.09 -8.16 -6.80
CA SER A 30 6.21 -8.45 -7.95
C SER A 30 4.72 -8.37 -7.59
N ALA A 31 4.35 -8.70 -6.35
CA ALA A 31 2.99 -8.54 -5.85
C ALA A 31 2.69 -7.05 -5.59
N LEU A 32 3.62 -6.35 -4.92
CA LEU A 32 3.53 -4.92 -4.68
C LEU A 32 3.38 -4.14 -5.99
N LYS A 33 4.19 -4.47 -7.01
CA LYS A 33 4.09 -3.84 -8.34
C LYS A 33 2.70 -4.01 -8.96
N ARG A 34 2.15 -5.23 -8.94
CA ARG A 34 0.81 -5.52 -9.48
C ARG A 34 -0.28 -4.75 -8.74
N LYS A 35 -0.19 -4.62 -7.40
CA LYS A 35 -1.14 -3.84 -6.61
C LYS A 35 -1.02 -2.34 -6.89
N CYS A 36 0.20 -1.82 -6.99
CA CYS A 36 0.44 -0.43 -7.41
C CYS A 36 -0.20 -0.15 -8.78
N GLU A 37 -0.01 -1.04 -9.76
CA GLU A 37 -0.64 -0.92 -11.09
C GLU A 37 -2.17 -1.01 -11.02
N GLN A 38 -2.72 -1.96 -10.27
CA GLN A 38 -4.17 -2.16 -10.09
C GLN A 38 -4.88 -0.92 -9.55
N TYR A 39 -4.25 -0.20 -8.62
CA TYR A 39 -4.82 1.00 -8.00
C TYR A 39 -4.30 2.32 -8.59
N ASN A 40 -3.58 2.26 -9.71
CA ASN A 40 -2.99 3.41 -10.39
C ASN A 40 -2.11 4.28 -9.46
N ILE A 41 -1.26 3.63 -8.67
CA ILE A 41 -0.31 4.24 -7.74
C ILE A 41 1.09 4.06 -8.30
N SER A 42 1.77 5.18 -8.58
CA SER A 42 3.11 5.17 -9.17
C SER A 42 4.16 5.57 -8.14
N PRO A 43 5.26 4.79 -8.01
CA PRO A 43 6.38 5.16 -7.15
C PRO A 43 7.00 6.51 -7.57
N ARG A 44 7.36 7.30 -6.57
CA ARG A 44 8.07 8.57 -6.74
C ARG A 44 9.53 8.41 -6.36
N ARG A 45 10.36 9.25 -6.96
CA ARG A 45 11.79 9.35 -6.64
C ARG A 45 11.98 10.40 -5.55
N ASN A 46 12.67 10.07 -4.47
CA ASN A 46 13.03 11.02 -3.41
C ASN A 46 14.29 11.84 -3.78
N GLU A 47 14.68 12.77 -2.90
CA GLU A 47 15.80 13.70 -3.11
C GLU A 47 17.16 13.00 -3.22
N ILE A 48 17.31 11.83 -2.62
CA ILE A 48 18.52 10.99 -2.69
C ILE A 48 18.49 9.99 -3.86
N GLY A 49 17.42 9.99 -4.66
CA GLY A 49 17.31 9.23 -5.89
C GLY A 49 16.69 7.83 -5.76
N GLU A 50 16.15 7.46 -4.61
CA GLU A 50 15.47 6.19 -4.36
C GLU A 50 14.00 6.23 -4.75
N TYR A 51 13.47 5.09 -5.20
CA TYR A 51 12.05 4.93 -5.54
C TYR A 51 11.25 4.40 -4.35
N GLY A 52 10.05 4.94 -4.18
CA GLY A 52 9.18 4.60 -3.08
C GLY A 52 7.81 5.27 -3.16
N LEU A 53 7.03 5.17 -2.09
CA LEU A 53 5.72 5.79 -1.96
C LEU A 53 5.73 6.78 -0.79
N VAL A 54 5.04 7.89 -0.98
CA VAL A 54 4.76 8.83 0.12
C VAL A 54 3.67 8.26 1.02
N LYS A 55 3.64 8.70 2.28
CA LYS A 55 2.65 8.28 3.29
C LYS A 55 1.22 8.22 2.77
N TYR A 56 0.81 9.21 1.98
CA TYR A 56 -0.52 9.25 1.37
C TYR A 56 -0.78 8.05 0.44
N ASP A 57 0.16 7.75 -0.46
CA ASP A 57 0.04 6.64 -1.41
C ASP A 57 0.12 5.28 -0.69
N VAL A 58 0.92 5.17 0.38
CA VAL A 58 0.98 3.98 1.23
C VAL A 58 -0.36 3.71 1.90
N ARG A 59 -1.00 4.75 2.47
CA ARG A 59 -2.32 4.62 3.11
C ARG A 59 -3.38 4.24 2.10
N LYS A 60 -3.37 4.85 0.91
CA LYS A 60 -4.30 4.53 -0.17
C LYS A 60 -4.16 3.08 -0.61
N LEU A 61 -2.91 2.63 -0.83
CA LEU A 61 -2.61 1.25 -1.22
C LEU A 61 -3.02 0.26 -0.12
N HIS A 62 -2.68 0.54 1.14
CA HIS A 62 -3.09 -0.30 2.28
C HIS A 62 -4.61 -0.41 2.39
N SER A 63 -5.31 0.73 2.39
CA SER A 63 -6.77 0.75 2.48
C SER A 63 -7.41 -0.04 1.33
N ALA A 64 -6.89 0.09 0.12
CA ALA A 64 -7.46 -0.57 -1.05
C ALA A 64 -7.27 -2.09 -1.01
N ILE A 65 -6.09 -2.57 -0.58
CA ILE A 65 -5.81 -4.00 -0.42
C ILE A 65 -6.57 -4.57 0.78
N TYR A 66 -6.69 -3.82 1.89
CA TYR A 66 -7.32 -4.28 3.12
C TYR A 66 -8.82 -4.55 2.96
N HIS A 67 -9.52 -3.73 2.16
CA HIS A 67 -10.96 -3.88 1.88
C HIS A 67 -11.23 -4.59 0.54
N GLU A 68 -10.21 -5.15 -0.11
CA GLU A 68 -10.38 -5.82 -1.41
C GLU A 68 -11.25 -7.09 -1.31
N ASP A 69 -11.24 -7.74 -0.14
CA ASP A 69 -12.07 -8.92 0.17
C ASP A 69 -13.39 -8.55 0.88
N GLU A 70 -13.62 -7.28 1.25
CA GLU A 70 -14.88 -6.80 1.84
C GLU A 70 -15.83 -6.32 0.73
N VAL A 71 -16.43 -7.27 0.03
CA VAL A 71 -17.66 -7.02 -0.74
C VAL A 71 -18.83 -7.33 0.18
N ASP A 72 -19.29 -6.32 0.93
CA ASP A 72 -20.72 -6.01 1.17
C ASP A 72 -20.81 -4.83 2.13
N ASP A 73 -21.49 -3.76 1.72
CA ASP A 73 -22.48 -3.13 2.57
C ASP A 73 -23.44 -2.38 1.64
N ASP A 74 -24.48 -3.10 1.25
CA ASP A 74 -25.71 -2.54 0.70
C ASP A 74 -26.13 -1.33 1.57
N PRO A 75 -26.39 -0.15 0.99
CA PRO A 75 -26.92 0.99 1.75
C PRO A 75 -28.29 0.71 2.42
N TRP A 76 -28.87 -0.48 2.27
CA TRP A 76 -30.12 -0.96 2.89
C TRP A 76 -30.03 -2.31 3.64
N ALA A 77 -28.84 -2.86 3.94
CA ALA A 77 -28.74 -4.11 4.73
C ALA A 77 -29.19 -3.97 6.19
#